data_AF-A0A534WGU4-F1
#
_entry.id   AF-A0A534WGU4-F1
#
_cell.length_a   1.000
_cell.length_b   1.000
_cell.length_c   1.000
_cell.angle_alpha   90.00
_cell.angle_beta   90.00
_cell.angle_gamma   90.00
#
_symmetry.space_group_name_H-M   'P 1'
#
loop_
_entity.id
_entity.type
_entity.pdbx_description
1 polymer ?
#
loop_
_entity_poly.entity_id
_entity_poly.type
_entity_poly.pdbx_seq_one_letter_code
_entity_poly.pdbx_strand_id
1 'polypeptide(L)'
;MKTHLDMDKIAKGLGAKRRGKVTASGGYFGATQLLADIEARFRVPSGGGRPTDPTWTERRLLPLAPHTLKKLEEIAARVRRHGGANLEPMQLAALLIEKTTEKLSEEDAEELVRTKRRASR
;
A
#
# COMPACT_ATOMS: atom_id res chain seq x y z
N MET A 1 -29.02 31.15 -25.16
CA MET A 1 -29.29 29.94 -24.35
C MET A 1 -27.96 29.32 -23.96
N LYS A 2 -27.67 29.13 -22.67
CA LYS A 2 -26.42 28.46 -22.26
C LYS A 2 -26.56 26.97 -22.59
N THR A 3 -25.71 26.47 -23.49
CA THR A 3 -25.66 25.05 -23.85
C THR A 3 -25.35 24.24 -22.60
N HIS A 4 -26.31 23.42 -22.15
CA HIS A 4 -26.11 22.58 -20.99
C HIS A 4 -25.22 21.41 -21.39
N LEU A 5 -24.05 21.29 -20.77
CA LEU A 5 -23.13 20.18 -21.03
C LEU A 5 -23.73 18.87 -20.49
N ASP A 6 -23.70 17.83 -21.31
CA ASP A 6 -24.04 16.47 -20.88
C ASP A 6 -22.83 15.86 -20.15
N MET A 7 -22.90 15.92 -18.83
CA MET A 7 -21.83 15.44 -17.96
C MET A 7 -21.69 13.92 -17.97
N ASP A 8 -22.75 13.18 -18.31
CA ASP A 8 -22.74 11.72 -18.32
C ASP A 8 -22.08 11.20 -19.61
N LYS A 9 -22.32 11.88 -20.74
CA LYS A 9 -21.57 11.66 -21.97
C LYS A 9 -20.07 11.93 -21.80
N ILE A 10 -19.71 13.01 -21.10
CA ILE A 10 -18.31 13.33 -20.79
C ILE A 10 -17.69 12.25 -19.89
N ALA A 11 -18.39 11.85 -18.83
CA ALA A 11 -17.90 10.81 -17.92
C ALA A 11 -17.66 9.48 -18.65
N LYS A 12 -18.58 9.07 -19.52
CA LYS A 12 -18.43 7.87 -20.36
C LYS A 12 -17.23 7.97 -21.32
N GLY A 13 -17.04 9.12 -21.96
CA GLY A 13 -15.90 9.36 -22.85
C GLY A 13 -14.55 9.32 -22.13
N LEU A 14 -14.51 9.73 -20.86
CA LEU A 14 -13.30 9.70 -20.03
C LEU A 14 -13.09 8.38 -19.28
N GLY A 15 -13.96 7.38 -19.46
CA GLY A 15 -13.91 6.13 -18.68
C GLY A 15 -14.12 6.35 -17.17
N ALA A 16 -14.71 7.47 -16.77
CA ALA A 16 -14.89 7.87 -15.38
C ALA A 16 -16.34 7.63 -14.91
N LYS A 17 -16.51 7.43 -13.60
CA LYS A 17 -17.84 7.37 -12.96
C LYS A 17 -18.07 8.65 -12.16
N ARG A 18 -19.18 9.34 -12.42
CA ARG A 18 -19.59 10.52 -11.65
C ARG A 18 -19.93 10.09 -10.21
N ARG A 19 -19.16 10.59 -9.24
CA ARG A 19 -19.32 10.27 -7.80
C ARG A 19 -20.21 11.24 -7.04
N GLY A 20 -20.56 12.40 -7.62
CA GLY A 20 -21.44 13.36 -6.98
C GLY A 20 -21.69 14.61 -7.83
N LYS A 21 -22.49 15.52 -7.26
CA LYS A 21 -22.78 16.85 -7.81
C LYS A 21 -22.34 17.90 -6.78
N VAL A 22 -21.69 18.95 -7.24
CA VAL A 22 -21.35 20.12 -6.43
C VAL A 22 -22.47 21.15 -6.61
N THR A 23 -22.95 21.74 -5.52
CA THR A 23 -24.04 22.74 -5.54
C THR A 23 -23.53 24.17 -5.59
N ALA A 24 -22.23 24.39 -5.35
CA ALA A 24 -21.62 25.71 -5.41
C ALA A 24 -21.80 26.37 -6.79
N SER A 25 -22.27 27.62 -6.78
CA SER A 25 -22.36 28.50 -7.97
C SER A 25 -21.15 29.42 -8.05
N GLY A 26 -20.95 30.13 -9.18
CA GLY A 26 -19.87 31.12 -9.29
C GLY A 26 -20.06 32.32 -8.33
N GLY A 27 -18.95 32.93 -7.91
CA GLY A 27 -18.92 34.11 -7.01
C GLY A 27 -17.99 33.93 -5.81
N TYR A 28 -17.75 35.00 -5.04
CA TYR A 28 -16.81 35.01 -3.90
C TYR A 28 -17.17 33.96 -2.84
N PHE A 29 -18.46 33.84 -2.48
CA PHE A 29 -18.96 32.82 -1.55
C PHE A 29 -19.14 31.43 -2.18
N GLY A 30 -19.15 31.36 -3.52
CA GLY A 30 -19.20 30.10 -4.24
C GLY A 30 -17.91 29.31 -4.15
N ALA A 31 -16.77 30.01 -4.20
CA ALA A 31 -15.46 29.41 -4.04
C ALA A 31 -15.25 28.83 -2.63
N THR A 32 -15.72 29.51 -1.59
CA THR A 32 -15.63 29.01 -0.21
C THR A 32 -16.55 27.81 0.03
N GLN A 33 -17.75 27.81 -0.56
CA GLN A 33 -18.65 26.66 -0.52
C GLN A 33 -18.06 25.44 -1.26
N LEU A 34 -17.42 25.67 -2.41
CA LEU A 34 -16.72 24.62 -3.14
C LEU A 34 -15.56 24.03 -2.33
N LEU A 35 -14.78 24.88 -1.65
CA LEU A 35 -13.69 24.43 -0.78
C LEU A 35 -14.21 23.54 0.35
N ALA A 36 -15.29 23.96 1.04
CA ALA A 36 -15.91 23.18 2.10
C ALA A 36 -16.46 21.83 1.58
N ASP A 37 -17.09 21.82 0.40
CA ASP A 37 -17.56 20.59 -0.25
C ASP A 37 -16.39 19.63 -0.58
N ILE A 38 -15.25 20.18 -0.99
CA ILE A 38 -14.04 19.40 -1.29
C ILE A 38 -13.46 18.80 0.01
N GLU A 39 -13.27 19.60 1.05
CA GLU A 39 -12.75 19.14 2.35
C GLU A 39 -13.64 18.07 3.00
N ALA A 40 -14.96 18.18 2.83
CA ALA A 40 -15.90 17.20 3.34
C ALA A 40 -15.86 15.88 2.56
N ARG A 41 -15.72 15.92 1.22
CA ARG A 41 -15.86 14.75 0.34
C ARG A 41 -14.55 14.06 -0.01
N PHE A 42 -13.48 14.83 -0.23
CA PHE A 42 -12.15 14.31 -0.54
C PHE A 42 -11.35 14.05 0.73
N ARG A 43 -12.01 13.56 1.79
CA ARG A 43 -11.30 13.07 2.96
C ARG A 43 -10.53 11.83 2.56
N VAL A 44 -9.22 11.92 2.76
CA VAL A 44 -8.37 10.74 2.77
C VAL A 44 -8.88 9.85 3.91
N PRO A 45 -9.10 8.54 3.68
CA PRO A 45 -9.36 7.60 4.77
C PRO A 45 -8.30 7.80 5.87
N SER A 46 -8.64 7.52 7.13
CA SER A 46 -7.73 7.69 8.28
C SER A 46 -6.37 6.99 8.12
N GLY A 47 -6.21 6.08 7.15
CA GLY A 47 -4.96 5.42 6.78
C GLY A 47 -4.10 6.10 5.69
N GLY A 48 -4.55 7.15 5.00
CA GLY A 48 -3.75 7.77 3.92
C GLY A 48 -3.68 6.95 2.62
N GLY A 49 -3.68 7.58 1.44
CA GLY A 49 -3.17 6.94 0.20
C GLY A 49 -4.04 7.02 -1.08
N ARG A 50 -3.40 6.72 -2.23
CA ARG A 50 -4.05 6.54 -3.55
C ARG A 50 -5.12 5.43 -3.47
N PRO A 51 -6.18 5.49 -4.29
CA PRO A 51 -7.12 4.38 -4.42
C PRO A 51 -6.36 3.11 -4.84
N THR A 52 -6.18 2.19 -3.90
CA THR A 52 -5.56 0.89 -4.14
C THR A 52 -6.62 -0.09 -4.62
N ASP A 53 -6.30 -0.87 -5.65
CA ASP A 53 -7.18 -1.84 -6.29
C ASP A 53 -7.70 -2.88 -5.26
N PRO A 54 -9.03 -3.06 -5.13
CA PRO A 54 -9.62 -3.98 -4.15
C PRO A 54 -9.32 -5.47 -4.43
N THR A 55 -8.69 -5.80 -5.55
CA THR A 55 -8.33 -7.17 -5.94
C THR A 55 -6.86 -7.54 -5.67
N TRP A 56 -6.04 -6.63 -5.14
CA TRP A 56 -4.64 -6.92 -4.82
C TRP A 56 -4.50 -7.87 -3.63
N THR A 57 -4.35 -9.17 -3.90
CA THR A 57 -4.26 -10.26 -2.91
C THR A 57 -2.83 -10.58 -2.45
N GLU A 58 -2.02 -9.54 -2.18
CA GLU A 58 -0.62 -9.60 -1.71
C GLU A 58 0.46 -9.93 -2.77
N ARG A 59 1.16 -8.89 -3.23
CA ARG A 59 2.50 -9.04 -3.79
C ARG A 59 3.48 -8.27 -2.90
N ARG A 60 4.03 -8.96 -1.91
CA ARG A 60 5.07 -8.40 -1.03
C ARG A 60 6.31 -8.09 -1.89
N LEU A 61 7.00 -6.99 -1.60
CA LEU A 61 8.26 -6.65 -2.26
C LEU A 61 9.31 -7.77 -2.11
N LEU A 62 9.24 -8.51 -1.00
CA LEU A 62 9.97 -9.76 -0.78
C LEU A 62 8.97 -10.93 -0.70
N PRO A 63 8.95 -11.85 -1.68
CA PRO A 63 8.12 -13.05 -1.59
C PRO A 63 8.70 -14.00 -0.53
N LEU A 64 7.85 -14.37 0.43
CA LEU A 64 8.19 -15.27 1.54
C LEU A 64 7.24 -16.46 1.54
N ALA A 65 7.73 -17.62 1.96
CA ALA A 65 6.85 -18.73 2.25
C ALA A 65 5.94 -18.39 3.44
N PRO A 66 4.68 -18.86 3.46
CA PRO A 66 3.72 -18.50 4.52
C PRO A 66 4.23 -18.81 5.94
N HIS A 67 4.94 -19.92 6.11
CA HIS A 67 5.51 -20.31 7.41
C HIS A 67 6.62 -19.35 7.88
N THR A 68 7.45 -18.85 6.96
CA THR A 68 8.51 -17.89 7.26
C THR A 68 7.93 -16.57 7.71
N LEU A 69 6.90 -16.09 7.01
CA LEU A 69 6.20 -14.86 7.38
C LEU A 69 5.61 -14.98 8.79
N LYS A 70 4.85 -16.06 9.06
CA LYS A 70 4.24 -16.30 10.36
C LYS A 70 5.28 -16.26 11.49
N LYS A 71 6.45 -16.87 11.26
CA LYS A 71 7.55 -16.85 12.22
C LYS A 71 8.10 -15.44 12.46
N LEU A 72 8.25 -14.63 11.42
CA LEU A 72 8.67 -13.23 11.55
C LEU A 72 7.65 -12.40 12.34
N GLU A 73 6.36 -12.62 12.09
CA GLU A 73 5.27 -11.97 12.84
C GLU A 73 5.29 -12.31 14.32
N GLU A 74 5.46 -13.59 14.66
CA GLU A 74 5.55 -14.05 16.05
C GLU A 74 6.75 -13.44 16.79
N ILE A 75 7.92 -13.37 16.14
CA ILE A 75 9.13 -12.79 16.72
C ILE A 75 8.95 -11.27 16.91
N ALA A 76 8.49 -10.57 15.88
CA ALA A 76 8.22 -9.13 15.95
C ALA A 76 7.19 -8.81 17.06
N ALA A 77 6.14 -9.60 17.20
CA ALA A 77 5.15 -9.46 18.27
C ALA A 77 5.72 -9.73 19.68
N ARG A 78 6.68 -10.65 19.83
CA ARG A 78 7.37 -10.87 21.11
C ARG A 78 8.27 -9.69 21.47
N VAL A 79 9.06 -9.19 20.51
CA VAL A 79 9.94 -8.05 20.71
C VAL A 79 9.14 -6.81 21.13
N ARG A 80 8.01 -6.53 20.45
CA ARG A 80 7.12 -5.42 20.82
C ARG A 80 6.50 -5.53 22.21
N ARG A 81 6.26 -6.75 22.70
CA ARG A 81 5.69 -6.99 24.03
C ARG A 81 6.72 -6.85 25.16
N HIS A 82 7.97 -7.23 24.89
CA HIS A 82 9.02 -7.28 25.91
C HIS A 82 9.99 -6.09 25.88
N GLY A 83 10.10 -5.40 24.75
CA GLY A 83 10.98 -4.26 24.55
C GLY A 83 10.20 -3.03 24.12
N GLY A 84 10.65 -1.84 24.54
CA GLY A 84 10.06 -0.55 24.14
C GLY A 84 10.27 -0.19 22.66
N ALA A 85 10.67 -1.13 21.81
CA ALA A 85 10.91 -0.92 20.39
C ALA A 85 9.73 -1.44 19.57
N ASN A 86 9.13 -0.56 18.77
CA ASN A 86 8.11 -0.96 17.81
C ASN A 86 8.78 -1.52 16.55
N LEU A 87 8.67 -2.82 16.33
CA LEU A 87 9.29 -3.53 15.20
C LEU A 87 8.23 -4.26 14.39
N GLU A 88 8.13 -3.94 13.10
CA GLU A 88 7.26 -4.63 12.16
C GLU A 88 7.93 -5.87 11.53
N PRO A 89 7.16 -6.89 11.11
CA PRO A 89 7.71 -8.14 10.56
C PRO A 89 8.66 -7.94 9.37
N MET A 90 8.38 -6.97 8.50
CA MET A 90 9.23 -6.69 7.34
C MET A 90 10.50 -5.90 7.71
N GLN A 91 10.47 -5.12 8.79
CA GLN A 91 11.68 -4.47 9.32
C GLN A 91 12.62 -5.51 9.93
N LEU A 92 12.07 -6.50 10.66
CA LEU A 92 12.84 -7.64 11.12
C LEU A 92 13.45 -8.42 9.94
N ALA A 93 12.69 -8.64 8.87
CA ALA A 93 13.19 -9.28 7.67
C ALA A 93 14.38 -8.52 7.05
N ALA A 94 14.30 -7.19 6.95
CA ALA A 94 15.38 -6.35 6.44
C ALA A 94 16.65 -6.46 7.30
N LEU A 95 16.52 -6.35 8.63
CA LEU A 95 17.66 -6.48 9.55
C LEU A 95 18.31 -7.87 9.48
N LEU A 96 17.51 -8.93 9.27
CA LEU A 96 18.04 -10.28 9.09
C LEU A 96 18.81 -10.42 7.77
N ILE A 97 18.34 -9.78 6.70
CA ILE A 97 19.04 -9.77 5.40
C ILE A 97 20.38 -9.06 5.56
N GLU A 98 20.41 -7.87 6.15
CA GLU A 98 21.65 -7.10 6.38
C GLU A 98 22.66 -7.93 7.19
N LYS A 99 22.23 -8.43 8.37
CA LYS A 99 23.08 -9.22 9.26
C LYS A 99 23.61 -10.51 8.62
N THR A 100 22.82 -11.15 7.77
CA THR A 100 23.23 -12.39 7.10
C THR A 100 24.20 -12.08 5.96
N THR A 101 23.93 -11.02 5.20
CA THR A 101 24.77 -10.58 4.08
C THR A 101 26.17 -10.19 4.55
N GLU A 102 26.29 -9.54 5.72
CA GLU A 102 27.59 -9.23 6.32
C GLU A 102 28.48 -10.45 6.60
N LYS A 103 27.88 -11.63 6.77
CA LYS A 103 28.58 -12.87 7.14
C LYS A 103 28.66 -13.87 6.00
N LEU A 104 28.04 -13.57 4.87
CA LEU A 104 27.90 -14.49 3.75
C LEU A 104 29.18 -14.47 2.92
N SER A 105 29.87 -15.62 2.82
CA SER A 105 30.93 -15.80 1.81
C SER A 105 30.36 -16.22 0.45
N GLU A 106 31.19 -16.19 -0.59
CA GLU A 106 30.80 -16.63 -1.93
C GLU A 106 30.48 -18.13 -1.96
N GLU A 107 31.24 -18.94 -1.23
CA GLU A 107 31.02 -20.38 -1.09
C GLU A 107 29.69 -20.70 -0.38
N ASP A 108 29.37 -19.96 0.69
CA ASP A 108 28.10 -20.10 1.42
C ASP A 108 26.91 -19.75 0.52
N ALA A 109 27.05 -18.73 -0.33
CA ALA A 109 26.01 -18.33 -1.28
C ALA A 109 25.75 -19.42 -2.33
N GLU A 110 26.81 -20.07 -2.84
CA GLU A 110 26.66 -21.18 -3.76
C GLU A 110 25.94 -22.38 -3.13
N GLU A 111 26.27 -22.72 -1.88
CA GLU A 111 25.66 -23.84 -1.16
C GLU A 111 24.14 -23.61 -0.94
N LEU A 112 23.73 -22.39 -0.61
CA LEU A 112 22.33 -22.02 -0.44
C LEU A 112 21.51 -22.24 -1.72
N VAL A 113 22.07 -21.91 -2.89
CA VAL A 113 21.43 -22.12 -4.20
C VAL A 113 21.33 -23.61 -4.53
N ARG A 114 22.40 -24.37 -4.28
CA ARG A 114 22.43 -25.83 -4.53
C ARG A 114 21.38 -26.57 -3.68
N THR A 115 21.26 -26.19 -2.41
CA THR A 115 20.31 -26.79 -1.47
C THR A 115 18.86 -26.52 -1.89
N LYS A 116 18.55 -25.30 -2.32
CA LYS A 116 17.22 -24.93 -2.81
C LYS A 116 16.81 -25.68 -4.07
N ARG A 117 17.76 -25.92 -5.00
CA ARG A 117 17.54 -26.75 -6.21
C ARG A 117 17.26 -28.21 -5.90
N ARG A 118 17.82 -28.75 -4.80
CA ARG A 118 17.53 -30.13 -4.36
C ARG A 118 16.15 -30.26 -3.73
N ALA A 119 15.71 -29.26 -2.97
CA ALA A 119 14.39 -29.26 -2.34
C ALA A 119 13.21 -29.04 -3.32
N SER A 120 13.50 -28.62 -4.56
CA SER A 120 12.49 -28.42 -5.62
C SER A 120 12.41 -29.56 -6.64
N ARG A 121 13.14 -30.66 -6.45
CA ARG A 121 13.04 -31.91 -7.21
C ARG A 121 12.27 -32.93 -6.39
#